data_AF-A0AAW5HYG1-F1
#
_entry.id   AF-A0AAW5HYG1-F1
#
_cell.length_a   1.000
_cell.length_b   1.000
_cell.length_c   1.000
_cell.angle_alpha   90.00
_cell.angle_beta   90.00
_cell.angle_gamma   90.00
#
_symmetry.space_group_name_H-M   'P 1'
#
loop_
_entity.id
_entity.type
_entity.pdbx_description
1 polymer ?
#
loop_
_entity_poly.entity_id
_entity_poly.type
_entity_poly.pdbx_seq_one_letter_code
_entity_poly.pdbx_strand_id
1 'polypeptide(L)'
;MPHQLTQRDVKHLARCLTLLGDANIHLDAAAEPADIEDAILDDLDAFREAPMTTLLGLRAPHNAPLIDSVVHSVPQTDNAFVHLLDYIALAAKALRAELREVAVFPDPDNIETGSLRLRVGEWDVTDIDIPAGSSGSAGIPDAELAIIGALMPLDAEAVTFQAPQGVGVVLADVIPGTPQASMQAVFTAIEAEL
;
A
#
# COMPACT_ATOMS: atom_id res chain seq x y z
N MET A 1 7.68 -24.56 19.84
CA MET A 1 7.28 -25.45 18.73
C MET A 1 7.29 -24.58 17.50
N PRO A 2 7.90 -24.96 16.36
CA PRO A 2 7.71 -24.19 15.14
C PRO A 2 6.21 -24.21 14.82
N HIS A 3 5.61 -23.03 14.68
CA HIS A 3 4.23 -22.93 14.23
C HIS A 3 4.20 -23.44 12.79
N GLN A 4 3.25 -24.32 12.47
CA GLN A 4 3.06 -24.83 11.10
C GLN A 4 1.66 -24.45 10.64
N LEU A 5 1.54 -24.16 9.35
CA LEU A 5 0.23 -23.95 8.73
C LEU A 5 -0.59 -25.24 8.83
N THR A 6 -1.82 -25.10 9.33
CA THR A 6 -2.78 -26.19 9.30
C THR A 6 -3.39 -26.32 7.91
N GLN A 7 -4.08 -27.44 7.63
CA GLN A 7 -4.85 -27.57 6.39
C GLN A 7 -5.93 -26.48 6.22
N ARG A 8 -6.42 -25.91 7.33
CA ARG A 8 -7.37 -24.79 7.28
C ARG A 8 -6.67 -23.51 6.81
N ASP A 9 -5.50 -23.23 7.35
CA ASP A 9 -4.70 -22.05 7.00
C ASP A 9 -4.31 -22.09 5.51
N VAL A 10 -3.87 -23.25 5.01
CA VAL A 10 -3.56 -23.46 3.58
C VAL A 10 -4.78 -23.24 2.68
N LYS A 11 -5.97 -23.67 3.11
CA LYS A 11 -7.22 -23.44 2.34
C LYS A 11 -7.61 -21.97 2.29
N HIS A 12 -7.43 -21.25 3.40
CA HIS A 12 -7.68 -19.80 3.46
C HIS A 12 -6.70 -19.06 2.55
N LEU A 13 -5.41 -19.39 2.62
CA LEU A 13 -4.39 -18.79 1.76
C LEU A 13 -4.71 -19.03 0.27
N ALA A 14 -4.99 -20.27 -0.11
CA ALA A 14 -5.35 -20.60 -1.48
C ALA A 14 -6.60 -19.85 -1.97
N ARG A 15 -7.60 -19.67 -1.10
CA ARG A 15 -8.80 -18.88 -1.42
C ARG A 15 -8.47 -17.42 -1.64
N CYS A 16 -7.67 -16.80 -0.76
CA CYS A 16 -7.28 -15.41 -0.92
C CYS A 16 -6.45 -15.21 -2.18
N LEU A 17 -5.44 -16.04 -2.44
CA LEU A 17 -4.63 -15.98 -3.66
C LEU A 17 -5.46 -16.19 -4.93
N THR A 18 -6.50 -17.04 -4.88
CA THR A 18 -7.42 -17.20 -6.02
C THR A 18 -8.23 -15.91 -6.26
N LEU A 19 -8.79 -15.31 -5.21
CA LEU A 19 -9.54 -14.05 -5.33
C LEU A 19 -8.66 -12.91 -5.86
N LEU A 20 -7.43 -12.80 -5.36
CA LEU A 20 -6.46 -11.82 -5.85
C LEU A 20 -6.08 -12.09 -7.31
N GLY A 21 -5.80 -13.35 -7.67
CA GLY A 21 -5.48 -13.75 -9.04
C GLY A 21 -6.62 -13.48 -10.03
N ASP A 22 -7.87 -13.72 -9.64
CA ASP A 22 -9.06 -13.39 -10.45
C ASP A 22 -9.22 -11.88 -10.67
N ALA A 23 -8.65 -11.05 -9.78
CA ALA A 23 -8.57 -9.60 -9.88
C ALA A 23 -7.26 -9.10 -10.54
N ASN A 24 -6.46 -10.00 -11.12
CA ASN A 24 -5.11 -9.75 -11.65
C ASN A 24 -4.14 -9.11 -10.63
N ILE A 25 -4.38 -9.30 -9.34
CA ILE A 25 -3.46 -8.91 -8.28
C ILE A 25 -2.48 -10.05 -8.07
N HIS A 26 -1.19 -9.73 -8.06
CA HIS A 26 -0.13 -10.72 -8.03
C HIS A 26 0.86 -10.43 -6.91
N LEU A 27 1.63 -11.46 -6.58
CA LEU A 27 2.81 -11.29 -5.74
C LEU A 27 3.82 -10.42 -6.48
N ASP A 28 4.60 -9.65 -5.71
CA ASP A 28 5.76 -8.97 -6.28
C ASP A 28 6.67 -10.01 -6.97
N ALA A 29 7.26 -9.65 -8.10
CA ALA A 29 8.07 -10.57 -8.90
C ALA A 29 9.30 -11.10 -8.15
N ALA A 30 9.75 -10.40 -7.10
CA ALA A 30 10.82 -10.84 -6.23
C ALA A 30 10.36 -11.74 -5.07
N ALA A 31 9.05 -11.85 -4.82
CA ALA A 31 8.51 -12.67 -3.74
C ALA A 31 8.51 -14.16 -4.10
N GLU A 32 9.11 -14.96 -3.25
CA GLU A 32 9.07 -16.42 -3.31
C GLU A 32 7.85 -16.94 -2.52
N PRO A 33 7.28 -18.10 -2.88
CA PRO A 33 6.18 -18.69 -2.11
C PRO A 33 6.52 -18.91 -0.63
N ALA A 34 7.79 -19.16 -0.32
CA ALA A 34 8.26 -19.32 1.06
C ALA A 34 8.18 -18.01 1.86
N ASP A 35 8.36 -16.84 1.22
CA ASP A 35 8.27 -15.54 1.90
C ASP A 35 6.86 -15.30 2.47
N ILE A 36 5.83 -15.77 1.76
CA ILE A 36 4.44 -15.66 2.22
C ILE A 36 4.19 -16.60 3.40
N GLU A 37 4.67 -17.83 3.30
CA GLU A 37 4.50 -18.81 4.39
C GLU A 37 5.20 -18.31 5.65
N ASP A 38 6.44 -17.84 5.54
CA ASP A 38 7.20 -17.29 6.66
C ASP A 38 6.51 -16.05 7.25
N ALA A 39 6.09 -15.10 6.42
CA ALA A 39 5.39 -13.89 6.88
C ALA A 39 4.03 -14.20 7.54
N ILE A 40 3.29 -15.21 7.05
CA ILE A 40 2.07 -15.68 7.72
C ILE A 40 2.39 -16.33 9.06
N LEU A 41 3.49 -17.08 9.16
CA LEU A 41 3.87 -17.75 10.41
C LEU A 41 4.26 -16.76 11.51
N ASP A 42 4.81 -15.61 11.14
CA ASP A 42 5.09 -14.51 12.08
C ASP A 42 3.79 -13.92 12.67
N ASP A 43 2.72 -13.85 11.89
CA ASP A 43 1.42 -13.26 12.26
C ASP A 43 0.25 -14.25 12.14
N LEU A 44 0.47 -15.51 12.56
CA LEU A 44 -0.45 -16.62 12.27
C LEU A 44 -1.85 -16.45 12.86
N ASP A 45 -1.95 -15.91 14.07
CA ASP A 45 -3.25 -15.70 14.71
C ASP A 45 -4.03 -14.58 14.01
N ALA A 46 -3.35 -13.50 13.61
CA ALA A 46 -3.94 -12.44 12.78
C ALA A 46 -4.43 -12.98 11.43
N PHE A 47 -3.62 -13.81 10.75
CA PHE A 47 -4.03 -14.44 9.50
C PHE A 47 -5.26 -15.34 9.66
N ARG A 48 -5.42 -16.01 10.80
CA ARG A 48 -6.59 -16.87 11.06
C ARG A 48 -7.87 -16.09 11.31
N GLU A 49 -7.75 -14.92 11.93
CA GLU A 49 -8.87 -14.03 12.21
C GLU A 49 -9.29 -13.26 10.95
N ALA A 50 -8.32 -12.73 10.22
CA ALA A 50 -8.54 -11.85 9.07
C ALA A 50 -7.57 -12.18 7.92
N PRO A 51 -7.82 -13.29 7.17
CA PRO A 51 -6.88 -13.79 6.16
C PRO A 51 -6.56 -12.82 5.02
N MET A 52 -7.55 -12.12 4.46
CA MET A 52 -7.36 -11.23 3.31
C MET A 52 -6.60 -9.96 3.69
N THR A 53 -7.05 -9.26 4.73
CA THR A 53 -6.43 -8.03 5.24
C THR A 53 -5.04 -8.28 5.78
N THR A 54 -4.82 -9.43 6.44
CA THR A 54 -3.46 -9.87 6.83
C THR A 54 -2.59 -10.10 5.62
N LEU A 55 -3.05 -10.89 4.63
CA LEU A 55 -2.26 -11.18 3.42
C LEU A 55 -1.83 -9.91 2.68
N LEU A 56 -2.74 -8.94 2.55
CA LEU A 56 -2.47 -7.66 1.91
C LEU A 56 -1.54 -6.77 2.75
N GLY A 57 -1.47 -6.98 4.07
CA GLY A 57 -0.56 -6.30 5.00
C GLY A 57 0.83 -6.92 5.07
N LEU A 58 1.04 -8.13 4.54
CA LEU A 58 2.33 -8.84 4.66
C LEU A 58 3.44 -8.15 3.89
N ARG A 59 4.63 -8.21 4.48
CA ARG A 59 5.86 -7.64 3.92
C ARG A 59 6.94 -8.70 3.84
N ALA A 60 7.75 -8.59 2.80
CA ALA A 60 9.00 -9.32 2.65
C ALA A 60 10.02 -8.86 3.71
N PRO A 61 11.10 -9.63 3.90
CA PRO A 61 12.29 -9.11 4.56
C PRO A 61 12.68 -7.75 3.97
N HIS A 62 13.07 -6.78 4.80
CA HIS A 62 13.33 -5.38 4.44
C HIS A 62 12.08 -4.52 4.18
N ASN A 63 10.90 -4.95 4.63
CA ASN A 63 9.68 -4.13 4.72
C ASN A 63 9.02 -3.80 3.36
N ALA A 64 9.39 -4.51 2.29
CA ALA A 64 8.75 -4.37 0.98
C ALA A 64 7.40 -5.12 0.95
N PRO A 65 6.34 -4.57 0.32
CA PRO A 65 5.08 -5.30 0.16
C PRO A 65 5.27 -6.63 -0.59
N LEU A 66 4.61 -7.71 -0.16
CA LEU A 66 4.61 -8.98 -0.91
C LEU A 66 3.65 -8.97 -2.11
N ILE A 67 2.70 -8.03 -2.15
CA ILE A 67 1.73 -7.85 -3.23
C ILE A 67 2.09 -6.59 -4.02
N ASP A 68 2.15 -6.70 -5.35
CA ASP A 68 2.70 -5.64 -6.21
C ASP A 68 1.81 -4.39 -6.32
N SER A 69 0.50 -4.57 -6.13
CA SER A 69 -0.53 -3.53 -6.31
C SER A 69 -1.00 -2.89 -5.00
N VAL A 70 -0.24 -3.07 -3.93
CA VAL A 70 -0.60 -2.56 -2.61
C VAL A 70 0.36 -1.44 -2.20
N VAL A 71 -0.20 -0.33 -1.73
CA VAL A 71 0.58 0.71 -1.04
C VAL A 71 0.52 0.44 0.45
N HIS A 72 1.69 0.34 1.07
CA HIS A 72 1.79 0.32 2.53
C HIS A 72 2.21 1.67 3.07
N SER A 73 1.69 2.05 4.24
CA SER A 73 2.23 3.14 5.03
C SER A 73 3.72 2.89 5.32
N VAL A 74 4.58 3.88 5.15
CA VAL A 74 6.02 3.73 5.40
C VAL A 74 6.32 4.20 6.83
N PRO A 75 7.25 3.56 7.57
CA PRO A 75 7.71 4.10 8.84
C PRO A 75 8.33 5.48 8.62
N GLN A 76 7.87 6.48 9.37
CA GLN A 76 8.39 7.84 9.24
C GLN A 76 9.89 7.88 9.52
N THR A 77 10.62 8.55 8.63
CA THR A 77 12.04 8.88 8.84
C THR A 77 12.16 10.25 9.51
N ASP A 78 13.36 10.57 10.00
CA ASP A 78 13.66 11.90 10.58
C ASP A 78 13.54 13.04 9.55
N ASN A 79 13.39 12.74 8.24
CA ASN A 79 13.22 13.73 7.20
C ASN A 79 11.91 13.50 6.42
N ALA A 80 10.97 14.43 6.58
CA ALA A 80 9.67 14.44 5.92
C ALA A 80 9.75 14.24 4.39
N PHE A 81 10.61 14.99 3.70
CA PHE A 81 10.69 14.90 2.25
C PHE A 81 11.35 13.60 1.77
N VAL A 82 12.37 13.10 2.46
CA VAL A 82 12.95 11.79 2.14
C VAL A 82 11.89 10.69 2.27
N HIS A 83 11.15 10.71 3.38
CA HIS A 83 10.02 9.81 3.62
C HIS A 83 8.97 9.88 2.50
N LEU A 84 8.52 11.09 2.15
CA LEU A 84 7.50 11.28 1.12
C LEU A 84 7.99 10.89 -0.28
N LEU A 85 9.27 11.12 -0.60
CA LEU A 85 9.84 10.69 -1.88
C LEU A 85 9.87 9.16 -2.01
N ASP A 86 10.26 8.45 -0.94
CA ASP A 86 10.22 7.00 -0.91
C ASP A 86 8.77 6.48 -1.01
N TYR A 87 7.84 7.13 -0.29
CA TYR A 87 6.41 6.83 -0.36
C TYR A 87 5.83 7.03 -1.77
N ILE A 88 6.16 8.14 -2.45
CA ILE A 88 5.72 8.44 -3.82
C ILE A 88 6.21 7.36 -4.78
N ALA A 89 7.46 6.92 -4.67
CA ALA A 89 8.00 5.88 -5.55
C ALA A 89 7.26 4.55 -5.37
N LEU A 90 6.98 4.15 -4.12
CA LEU A 90 6.22 2.95 -3.80
C LEU A 90 4.76 3.05 -4.28
N ALA A 91 4.10 4.18 -3.98
CA ALA A 91 2.72 4.42 -4.36
C ALA A 91 2.56 4.47 -5.89
N ALA A 92 3.47 5.13 -6.61
CA ALA A 92 3.40 5.22 -8.07
C ALA A 92 3.56 3.84 -8.72
N LYS A 93 4.45 2.99 -8.19
CA LYS A 93 4.60 1.60 -8.66
C LYS A 93 3.30 0.81 -8.45
N ALA A 94 2.78 0.79 -7.22
CA ALA A 94 1.60 0.00 -6.85
C ALA A 94 0.33 0.50 -7.56
N LEU A 95 0.18 1.81 -7.71
CA LEU A 95 -0.95 2.43 -8.41
C LEU A 95 -0.79 2.45 -9.94
N ARG A 96 0.35 1.94 -10.46
CA ARG A 96 0.71 1.95 -11.89
C ARG A 96 0.64 3.37 -12.50
N ALA A 97 0.89 4.38 -11.69
CA ALA A 97 0.81 5.77 -12.08
C ALA A 97 1.99 6.13 -13.00
N GLU A 98 1.72 6.89 -14.06
CA GLU A 98 2.75 7.40 -14.95
C GLU A 98 3.43 8.63 -14.34
N LEU A 99 4.16 8.44 -13.24
CA LEU A 99 4.85 9.53 -12.57
C LEU A 99 5.97 10.09 -13.47
N ARG A 100 5.84 11.35 -13.87
CA ARG A 100 6.79 12.03 -14.76
C ARG A 100 7.74 12.94 -14.01
N GLU A 101 7.29 13.56 -12.93
CA GLU A 101 8.05 14.58 -12.21
C GLU A 101 7.67 14.63 -10.73
N VAL A 102 8.67 14.82 -9.89
CA VAL A 102 8.51 15.15 -8.49
C VAL A 102 9.44 16.32 -8.20
N ALA A 103 8.89 17.41 -7.67
CA ALA A 103 9.67 18.56 -7.23
C ALA A 103 9.34 18.89 -5.77
N VAL A 104 10.37 19.17 -4.99
CA VAL A 104 10.28 19.48 -3.57
C VAL A 104 10.64 20.95 -3.38
N PHE A 105 9.80 21.68 -2.63
CA PHE A 105 9.97 23.09 -2.31
C PHE A 105 9.93 23.27 -0.79
N PRO A 106 11.06 23.10 -0.09
CA PRO A 106 11.12 23.28 1.34
C PRO A 106 10.93 24.75 1.72
N ASP A 107 10.35 25.01 2.89
CA ASP A 107 10.27 26.35 3.43
C ASP A 107 11.67 26.88 3.77
N PRO A 108 11.95 28.19 3.57
CA PRO A 108 13.29 28.76 3.80
C PRO A 108 13.84 28.54 5.22
N ASP A 109 12.94 28.48 6.21
CA ASP A 109 13.27 28.39 7.63
C ASP A 109 13.07 26.97 8.20
N ASN A 110 12.55 26.03 7.41
CA ASN A 110 12.30 24.66 7.85
C ASN A 110 12.37 23.66 6.69
N ILE A 111 13.38 22.79 6.74
CA ILE A 111 13.61 21.76 5.71
C ILE A 111 12.64 20.58 5.79
N GLU A 112 11.74 20.53 6.78
CA GLU A 112 10.73 19.48 6.95
C GLU A 112 9.33 19.91 6.51
N THR A 113 9.16 21.19 6.14
CA THR A 113 7.87 21.77 5.72
C THR A 113 8.00 22.43 4.37
N GLY A 114 6.88 22.74 3.75
CA GLY A 114 6.83 23.42 2.45
C GLY A 114 5.80 22.75 1.55
N SER A 115 6.18 22.48 0.31
CA SER A 115 5.29 21.82 -0.65
C SER A 115 6.02 20.84 -1.56
N LEU A 116 5.24 19.92 -2.13
CA LEU A 116 5.68 18.95 -3.10
C LEU A 116 4.78 19.05 -4.34
N ARG A 117 5.38 19.06 -5.53
CA ARG A 117 4.67 19.01 -6.80
C ARG A 117 4.85 17.64 -7.43
N LEU A 118 3.74 17.00 -7.79
CA LEU A 118 3.69 15.79 -8.59
C LEU A 118 3.19 16.11 -9.99
N ARG A 119 3.80 15.48 -11.00
CA ARG A 119 3.21 15.41 -12.34
C ARG A 119 2.99 13.97 -12.75
N VAL A 120 1.74 13.61 -13.00
CA VAL A 120 1.31 12.30 -13.47
C VAL A 120 0.84 12.44 -14.91
N GLY A 121 1.33 11.58 -15.79
CA GLY A 121 1.09 11.72 -17.22
C GLY A 121 1.60 13.05 -17.77
N GLU A 122 1.00 13.50 -18.86
CA GLU A 122 1.47 14.68 -19.58
C GLU A 122 1.03 15.99 -18.91
N TRP A 123 -0.19 16.04 -18.36
CA TRP A 123 -0.86 17.30 -17.97
C TRP A 123 -1.29 17.39 -16.52
N ASP A 124 -1.37 16.28 -15.78
CA ASP A 124 -1.93 16.30 -14.43
C ASP A 124 -0.84 16.69 -13.42
N VAL A 125 -0.98 17.90 -12.86
CA VAL A 125 -0.06 18.48 -11.89
C VAL A 125 -0.81 18.74 -10.59
N THR A 126 -0.27 18.20 -9.49
CA THR A 126 -0.82 18.38 -8.14
C THR A 126 0.24 18.97 -7.23
N ASP A 127 -0.12 20.06 -6.55
CA ASP A 127 0.67 20.65 -5.47
C ASP A 127 0.12 20.16 -4.12
N ILE A 128 1.00 19.66 -3.26
CA ILE A 128 0.69 19.09 -1.95
C ILE A 128 1.45 19.87 -0.89
N ASP A 129 0.70 20.47 0.03
CA ASP A 129 1.28 21.20 1.15
C ASP A 129 1.72 20.24 2.26
N ILE A 130 2.89 20.49 2.83
CA ILE A 130 3.44 19.77 3.98
C ILE A 130 3.48 20.77 5.14
N PRO A 131 2.45 20.76 6.01
CA PRO A 131 2.28 21.80 7.01
C PRO A 131 3.34 21.68 8.11
N ALA A 132 3.60 22.80 8.78
CA ALA A 132 4.40 22.81 9.99
C ALA A 132 3.70 22.06 11.13
N GLY A 133 4.16 20.85 11.39
CA GLY A 133 3.74 20.09 12.55
C GLY A 133 4.19 20.75 13.86
N SER A 134 3.33 20.75 14.88
CA SER A 134 3.73 21.20 16.22
C SER A 134 4.77 20.29 16.88
N SER A 135 5.01 19.10 16.32
CA SER A 135 6.04 18.13 16.71
C SER A 135 6.25 17.14 15.56
N GLY A 136 7.43 17.17 14.91
CA GLY A 136 8.11 16.06 14.20
C GLY A 136 7.43 15.22 13.10
N SER A 137 6.12 15.32 12.88
CA SER A 137 5.43 14.49 11.86
C SER A 137 3.99 14.90 11.53
N ALA A 138 3.45 15.93 12.20
CA ALA A 138 2.09 16.39 11.94
C ALA A 138 1.98 16.94 10.51
N GLY A 139 1.12 16.32 9.69
CA GLY A 139 0.91 16.64 8.28
C GLY A 139 1.36 15.54 7.31
N ILE A 140 2.25 14.64 7.71
CA ILE A 140 2.75 13.56 6.84
C ILE A 140 1.65 12.57 6.44
N PRO A 141 0.78 12.08 7.35
CA PRO A 141 -0.31 11.19 6.94
C PRO A 141 -1.30 11.84 5.95
N ASP A 142 -1.56 13.15 6.12
CA ASP A 142 -2.41 13.91 5.21
C ASP A 142 -1.74 14.06 3.84
N ALA A 143 -0.42 14.29 3.81
CA ALA A 143 0.37 14.35 2.59
C ALA A 143 0.44 12.98 1.87
N GLU A 144 0.61 11.87 2.61
CA GLU A 144 0.54 10.51 2.05
C GLU A 144 -0.81 10.27 1.37
N LEU A 145 -1.92 10.63 2.01
CA LEU A 145 -3.25 10.48 1.42
C LEU A 145 -3.43 11.39 0.19
N ALA A 146 -2.92 12.62 0.23
CA ALA A 146 -2.93 13.51 -0.93
C ALA A 146 -2.09 12.95 -2.09
N ILE A 147 -0.96 12.29 -1.81
CA ILE A 147 -0.14 11.61 -2.81
C ILE A 147 -0.92 10.46 -3.44
N ILE A 148 -1.59 9.62 -2.66
CA ILE A 148 -2.46 8.56 -3.18
C ILE A 148 -3.52 9.16 -4.13
N GLY A 149 -4.22 10.20 -3.69
CA GLY A 149 -5.24 10.88 -4.50
C GLY A 149 -4.69 11.49 -5.79
N ALA A 150 -3.45 11.99 -5.79
CA ALA A 150 -2.79 12.54 -6.97
C ALA A 150 -2.32 11.47 -7.96
N LEU A 151 -1.96 10.28 -7.47
CA LEU A 151 -1.47 9.17 -8.28
C LEU A 151 -2.59 8.26 -8.82
N MET A 152 -3.76 8.27 -8.18
CA MET A 152 -4.91 7.48 -8.60
C MET A 152 -5.57 8.03 -9.88
N PRO A 153 -5.98 7.16 -10.82
CA PRO A 153 -6.90 7.54 -11.89
C PRO A 153 -8.22 8.06 -11.32
N LEU A 154 -8.85 9.03 -12.00
CA LEU A 154 -10.08 9.70 -11.56
C LEU A 154 -11.28 8.75 -11.40
N ASP A 155 -11.29 7.63 -12.10
CA ASP A 155 -12.35 6.61 -12.10
C ASP A 155 -12.00 5.37 -11.28
N ALA A 156 -10.81 5.33 -10.66
CA ALA A 156 -10.39 4.21 -9.84
C ALA A 156 -11.05 4.24 -8.45
N GLU A 157 -11.51 3.08 -8.01
CA GLU A 157 -11.95 2.86 -6.64
C GLU A 157 -10.77 2.38 -5.79
N ALA A 158 -10.71 2.76 -4.52
CA ALA A 158 -9.72 2.25 -3.59
C ALA A 158 -10.32 1.98 -2.21
N VAL A 159 -9.75 0.99 -1.54
CA VAL A 159 -10.01 0.71 -0.13
C VAL A 159 -8.75 0.99 0.68
N THR A 160 -8.93 1.69 1.80
CA THR A 160 -7.89 1.97 2.76
C THR A 160 -8.27 1.34 4.10
N PHE A 161 -7.35 0.58 4.70
CA PHE A 161 -7.59 -0.07 5.99
C PHE A 161 -6.31 -0.22 6.79
N GLN A 162 -6.45 -0.52 8.09
CA GLN A 162 -5.33 -0.94 8.93
C GLN A 162 -5.34 -2.46 9.00
N ALA A 163 -4.28 -3.09 8.48
CA ALA A 163 -4.12 -4.52 8.59
C ALA A 163 -3.85 -4.91 10.06
N PRO A 164 -4.17 -6.14 10.51
CA PRO A 164 -3.98 -6.56 11.89
C PRO A 164 -2.55 -6.40 12.43
N GLN A 165 -1.56 -6.36 11.55
CA GLN A 165 -0.14 -6.12 11.86
C GLN A 165 0.16 -4.64 12.20
N GLY A 166 -0.85 -3.76 12.19
CA GLY A 166 -0.71 -2.32 12.41
C GLY A 166 -0.14 -1.55 11.21
N VAL A 167 -0.24 -2.13 10.01
CA VAL A 167 0.20 -1.52 8.75
C VAL A 167 -0.99 -0.88 8.05
N GLY A 168 -0.87 0.39 7.66
CA GLY A 168 -1.84 1.02 6.77
C GLY A 168 -1.69 0.48 5.36
N VAL A 169 -2.79 0.06 4.77
CA VAL A 169 -2.85 -0.58 3.45
C VAL A 169 -3.82 0.19 2.56
N VAL A 170 -3.39 0.49 1.34
CA VAL A 170 -4.26 0.98 0.26
C VAL A 170 -4.19 0.00 -0.91
N LEU A 171 -5.36 -0.45 -1.37
CA LEU A 171 -5.52 -1.25 -2.58
C LEU A 171 -6.51 -0.53 -3.51
N ALA A 172 -6.11 -0.32 -4.76
CA ALA A 172 -6.91 0.40 -5.75
C ALA A 172 -7.18 -0.45 -7.00
N ASP A 173 -8.35 -0.25 -7.62
CA ASP A 173 -8.73 -0.83 -8.90
C ASP A 173 -8.06 -0.09 -10.06
N VAL A 174 -6.77 -0.35 -10.24
CA VAL A 174 -5.93 0.32 -11.25
C VAL A 174 -5.29 -0.65 -12.24
N ILE A 175 -5.61 -1.95 -12.13
CA ILE A 175 -4.99 -2.99 -12.95
C ILE A 175 -5.78 -3.12 -14.26
N PRO A 176 -5.19 -2.78 -15.42
CA PRO A 176 -5.93 -2.78 -16.68
C PRO A 176 -6.45 -4.18 -17.03
N GLY A 177 -7.73 -4.26 -17.41
CA GLY A 177 -8.36 -5.51 -17.82
C GLY A 177 -8.83 -6.39 -16.65
N THR A 178 -8.73 -5.91 -15.41
CA THR A 178 -9.38 -6.56 -14.26
C THR A 178 -10.91 -6.50 -14.40
N PRO A 179 -11.61 -7.63 -14.32
CA PRO A 179 -13.07 -7.61 -14.27
C PRO A 179 -13.54 -6.90 -13.00
N GLN A 180 -14.41 -5.91 -13.15
CA GLN A 180 -14.96 -5.15 -12.01
C GLN A 180 -15.56 -6.06 -10.93
N ALA A 181 -16.22 -7.15 -11.32
CA ALA A 181 -16.76 -8.13 -10.38
C ALA A 181 -15.68 -8.84 -9.54
N SER A 182 -14.50 -9.08 -10.12
CA SER A 182 -13.37 -9.68 -9.40
C SER A 182 -12.81 -8.71 -8.37
N MET A 183 -12.59 -7.44 -8.75
CA MET A 183 -12.10 -6.43 -7.81
C MET A 183 -13.11 -6.18 -6.69
N GLN A 184 -14.40 -6.09 -7.01
CA GLN A 184 -15.47 -5.98 -6.01
C GLN A 184 -15.47 -7.17 -5.03
N ALA A 185 -15.18 -8.39 -5.51
CA ALA A 185 -15.10 -9.56 -4.64
C ALA A 185 -13.93 -9.45 -3.65
N VAL A 186 -12.80 -8.86 -4.06
CA VAL A 186 -11.67 -8.57 -3.16
C VAL A 186 -12.05 -7.50 -2.14
N PHE A 187 -12.63 -6.37 -2.57
CA PHE A 187 -13.11 -5.33 -1.63
C PHE A 187 -14.13 -5.87 -0.64
N THR A 188 -15.09 -6.70 -1.10
CA THR A 188 -16.06 -7.36 -0.22
C THR A 188 -15.40 -8.29 0.79
N ALA A 189 -14.33 -9.00 0.39
CA ALA A 189 -13.58 -9.85 1.30
C ALA A 189 -12.82 -9.04 2.35
N ILE A 190 -12.26 -7.88 1.97
CA ILE A 190 -11.61 -6.94 2.89
C ILE A 190 -12.65 -6.42 3.89
N GLU A 191 -13.77 -5.87 3.42
CA GLU A 191 -14.84 -5.33 4.28
C GLU A 191 -15.41 -6.35 5.27
N ALA A 192 -15.45 -7.63 4.90
CA ALA A 192 -15.92 -8.69 5.79
C ALA A 192 -14.97 -8.98 6.97
N GLU A 193 -13.75 -8.47 6.93
CA GLU A 193 -12.70 -8.67 7.93
C GLU A 193 -12.38 -7.41 8.76
N LEU A 194 -12.93 -6.24 8.40
CA LEU A 194 -12.80 -4.97 9.12
C LEU A 194 -13.85 -4.82 10.24
#